data_AF-A0A2U2D840-F1
#
_entry.id   AF-A0A2U2D840-F1
#
_cell.length_a   1.000
_cell.length_b   1.000
_cell.length_c   1.000
_cell.angle_alpha   90.00
_cell.angle_beta   90.00
_cell.angle_gamma   90.00
#
_symmetry.space_group_name_H-M   'P 1'
#
loop_
_entity.id
_entity.type
_entity.pdbx_description
1 polymer ?
#
loop_
_entity_poly.entity_id
_entity_poly.type
_entity_poly.pdbx_seq_one_letter_code
_entity_poly.pdbx_strand_id
1 'polypeptide(L)'
;MYNSQLPTDGSRASKNVSMSHGTDAELFEPKAERHGNERIRILLKSFGLRTSLIRLKVIDALLSAADSERKLGVRGVHTHLLDLDIPLSFLSVREVLKRLCSEGVITLHPDKSYSLHPQAIAILHSEPGSDASLKA
;
A
#
# COMPACT_ATOMS: atom_id res chain seq x y z
N MET A 1 -64.70 7.55 3.75
CA MET A 1 -65.32 8.87 3.63
C MET A 1 -64.44 9.88 4.37
N TYR A 2 -63.82 10.78 3.61
CA TYR A 2 -63.26 12.08 3.98
C TYR A 2 -62.09 12.21 4.98
N ASN A 3 -60.90 12.32 4.36
CA ASN A 3 -59.91 13.39 4.53
C ASN A 3 -60.37 14.62 5.34
N SER A 4 -59.56 15.06 6.31
CA SER A 4 -59.59 16.43 6.84
C SER A 4 -58.23 17.09 6.59
N GLN A 5 -58.29 18.32 6.12
CA GLN A 5 -57.30 19.04 5.32
C GLN A 5 -56.26 19.83 6.16
N LEU A 6 -55.06 19.95 5.56
CA LEU A 6 -54.04 21.03 5.55
C LEU A 6 -54.56 22.48 5.79
N PRO A 7 -53.74 23.57 5.93
CA PRO A 7 -52.30 23.82 5.59
C PRO A 7 -51.52 24.67 6.66
N THR A 8 -50.21 24.96 6.58
CA THR A 8 -49.66 26.18 5.93
C THR A 8 -48.15 26.31 6.24
N ASP A 9 -47.35 26.37 5.16
CA ASP A 9 -46.23 27.28 4.83
C ASP A 9 -45.11 27.65 5.84
N GLY A 10 -43.89 27.79 5.29
CA GLY A 10 -42.95 28.80 5.78
C GLY A 10 -41.64 28.32 6.40
N SER A 11 -40.72 27.84 5.54
CA SER A 11 -39.31 28.25 5.50
C SER A 11 -38.64 28.77 6.79
N ARG A 12 -37.64 28.04 7.32
CA ARG A 12 -36.34 28.65 7.69
C ARG A 12 -35.25 27.65 8.05
N ALA A 13 -34.25 27.63 7.19
CA ALA A 13 -32.83 27.57 7.48
C ALA A 13 -32.33 26.37 8.31
N SER A 14 -31.82 25.39 7.57
CA SER A 14 -30.70 24.54 8.00
C SER A 14 -29.63 25.41 8.68
N LYS A 15 -29.50 25.25 10.00
CA LYS A 15 -28.35 25.76 10.75
C LYS A 15 -27.13 24.96 10.33
N ASN A 16 -26.43 25.52 9.34
CA ASN A 16 -25.00 25.49 9.18
C ASN A 16 -24.24 25.48 10.52
N VAL A 17 -23.98 24.28 11.05
CA VAL A 17 -22.82 24.07 11.92
C VAL A 17 -21.62 23.94 11.00
N SER A 18 -21.06 25.09 10.64
CA SER A 18 -19.65 25.20 10.32
C SER A 18 -18.89 25.24 11.64
N MET A 19 -18.16 24.17 11.94
CA MET A 19 -16.91 24.26 12.68
C MET A 19 -15.90 23.36 12.00
N SER A 20 -15.00 24.05 11.32
CA SER A 20 -13.74 23.63 10.76
C SER A 20 -12.75 23.21 11.86
N HIS A 21 -11.71 22.47 11.45
CA HIS A 21 -10.58 21.92 12.22
C HIS A 21 -10.84 20.53 12.84
N GLY A 22 -10.11 19.46 12.54
CA GLY A 22 -8.83 19.34 11.84
C GLY A 22 -8.80 18.12 10.93
N THR A 23 -8.11 18.29 9.80
CA THR A 23 -7.53 17.21 9.01
C THR A 23 -6.45 16.51 9.85
N ASP A 24 -6.86 15.67 10.81
CA ASP A 24 -5.93 14.91 11.67
C ASP A 24 -5.88 13.42 11.30
N ALA A 25 -6.59 12.99 10.26
CA ALA A 25 -6.35 11.69 9.61
C ALA A 25 -5.12 11.70 8.68
N GLU A 26 -4.24 12.70 8.85
CA GLU A 26 -2.95 12.81 8.17
C GLU A 26 -1.78 12.86 9.17
N LEU A 27 -2.02 12.65 10.47
CA LEU A 27 -0.95 12.61 11.45
C LEU A 27 -0.22 11.26 11.42
N PHE A 28 0.92 11.29 10.73
CA PHE A 28 2.06 10.40 10.93
C PHE A 28 1.91 8.95 10.47
N GLU A 29 1.59 8.75 9.19
CA GLU A 29 2.40 7.76 8.47
C GLU A 29 3.82 8.32 8.43
N PRO A 30 4.84 7.63 8.99
CA PRO A 30 6.22 8.08 8.98
C PRO A 30 6.58 8.60 7.60
N LYS A 31 7.25 9.76 7.52
CA LYS A 31 7.66 10.35 6.24
C LYS A 31 8.46 9.35 5.37
N ALA A 32 9.14 8.40 6.02
CA ALA A 32 9.79 7.25 5.42
C ALA A 32 8.80 6.24 4.79
N GLU A 33 7.69 5.89 5.46
CA GLU A 33 6.66 5.00 4.93
C GLU A 33 5.92 5.61 3.73
N ARG A 34 5.64 6.92 3.77
CA ARG A 34 5.03 7.61 2.61
C ARG A 34 5.94 7.57 1.38
N HIS A 35 7.24 7.77 1.59
CA HIS A 35 8.24 7.74 0.52
C HIS A 35 8.50 6.33 0.00
N GLY A 36 8.56 5.34 0.89
CA GLY A 36 8.68 3.92 0.55
C GLY A 36 7.48 3.44 -0.28
N ASN A 37 6.27 3.76 0.17
CA ASN A 37 5.04 3.43 -0.56
C ASN A 37 5.00 4.04 -1.96
N GLU A 38 5.53 5.26 -2.17
CA GLU A 38 5.61 5.87 -3.52
C GLU A 38 6.56 5.10 -4.45
N ARG A 39 7.75 4.74 -3.94
CA ARG A 39 8.71 3.93 -4.71
C ARG A 39 8.14 2.55 -5.05
N ILE A 40 7.44 1.92 -4.12
CA ILE A 40 6.79 0.63 -4.39
C ILE A 40 5.64 0.79 -5.40
N ARG A 41 4.91 1.92 -5.41
CA ARG A 41 3.92 2.21 -6.46
C ARG A 41 4.57 2.30 -7.84
N ILE A 42 5.69 3.01 -7.96
CA ILE A 42 6.45 3.13 -9.21
C ILE A 42 6.95 1.76 -9.66
N LEU A 43 7.49 0.96 -8.73
CA LEU A 43 7.92 -0.42 -8.98
C LEU A 43 6.77 -1.27 -9.53
N LEU A 44 5.62 -1.29 -8.87
CA LEU A 44 4.47 -2.07 -9.35
C LEU A 44 4.08 -1.64 -10.77
N LYS A 45 4.09 -0.33 -11.06
CA LYS A 45 3.81 0.19 -12.39
C LYS A 45 4.84 -0.25 -13.43
N SER A 46 6.13 -0.28 -13.11
CA SER A 46 7.18 -0.71 -14.05
C SER A 46 7.09 -2.21 -14.39
N PHE A 47 6.53 -3.02 -13.49
CA PHE A 47 6.26 -4.44 -13.69
C PHE A 47 4.84 -4.71 -14.25
N GLY A 48 4.10 -3.68 -14.68
CA GLY A 48 2.75 -3.84 -15.25
C GLY A 48 1.68 -4.25 -14.24
N LEU A 49 1.95 -4.11 -12.95
CA LEU A 49 1.07 -4.50 -11.86
C LEU A 49 0.22 -3.32 -11.38
N ARG A 50 -1.07 -3.60 -11.14
CA ARG A 50 -1.94 -2.67 -10.42
C ARG A 50 -1.41 -2.41 -9.01
N THR A 51 -1.44 -1.15 -8.62
CA THR A 51 -1.16 -0.69 -7.26
C THR A 51 -2.31 -1.07 -6.33
N SER A 52 -2.04 -1.88 -5.31
CA SER A 52 -3.00 -2.22 -4.27
C SER A 52 -2.32 -2.23 -2.90
N LEU A 53 -3.08 -1.98 -1.83
CA LEU A 53 -2.55 -1.95 -0.47
C LEU A 53 -1.84 -3.26 -0.09
N ILE A 54 -2.44 -4.39 -0.44
CA ILE A 54 -1.88 -5.71 -0.15
C ILE A 54 -0.50 -5.90 -0.81
N ARG A 55 -0.36 -5.53 -2.08
CA ARG A 55 0.92 -5.67 -2.79
C ARG A 55 1.97 -4.74 -2.22
N LEU A 56 1.57 -3.51 -1.88
CA LEU A 56 2.45 -2.55 -1.22
C LEU A 56 2.98 -3.14 0.08
N LYS A 57 2.10 -3.61 0.98
CA LYS A 57 2.49 -4.14 2.29
C LYS A 57 3.26 -5.46 2.23
N VAL A 58 3.00 -6.32 1.25
CA VAL A 58 3.81 -7.52 1.03
C VAL A 58 5.24 -7.15 0.58
N ILE A 59 5.39 -6.20 -0.33
CA ILE A 59 6.73 -5.76 -0.79
C ILE A 59 7.45 -5.02 0.33
N ASP A 60 6.75 -4.16 1.07
CA ASP A 60 7.27 -3.43 2.23
C ASP A 60 7.77 -4.38 3.34
N ALA A 61 7.02 -5.45 3.63
CA ALA A 61 7.44 -6.48 4.57
C ALA A 61 8.71 -7.22 4.09
N LEU A 62 8.82 -7.50 2.79
CA LEU A 62 10.01 -8.12 2.20
C LEU A 62 11.22 -7.19 2.23
N LEU A 63 11.02 -5.88 2.03
CA LEU A 63 12.06 -4.87 2.11
C LEU A 63 12.58 -4.73 3.55
N SER A 64 11.68 -4.58 4.51
CA SER A 64 12.01 -4.52 5.95
C SER A 64 12.75 -5.77 6.44
N ALA A 65 12.40 -6.95 5.90
CA ALA A 65 13.11 -8.18 6.20
C ALA A 65 14.51 -8.22 5.59
N ALA A 66 14.66 -7.76 4.34
CA ALA A 66 15.96 -7.65 3.69
C ALA A 66 16.91 -6.73 4.48
N ASP A 67 16.42 -5.59 4.97
CA ASP A 67 17.19 -4.66 5.83
C ASP A 67 17.59 -5.30 7.17
N SER A 68 16.80 -6.25 7.67
CA SER A 68 17.10 -6.99 8.90
C SER A 68 17.95 -8.26 8.65
N GLU A 69 18.48 -8.47 7.43
CA GLU A 69 19.13 -9.72 6.99
C GLU A 69 18.29 -11.00 7.21
N ARG A 70 16.97 -10.84 7.29
CA ARG A 70 16.01 -11.93 7.46
C ARG A 70 15.32 -12.23 6.14
N LYS A 71 15.03 -13.51 5.91
CA LYS A 71 14.22 -13.94 4.77
C LYS A 71 12.81 -14.30 5.22
N LEU A 72 11.79 -13.95 4.43
CA LEU A 72 10.39 -14.23 4.77
C LEU A 72 9.81 -15.34 3.90
N GLY A 73 9.30 -16.39 4.53
CA GLY A 73 8.37 -17.32 3.88
C GLY A 73 6.93 -16.82 3.92
N VAL A 74 6.00 -17.58 3.33
CA VAL A 74 4.55 -17.27 3.33
C VAL A 74 4.02 -17.00 4.75
N ARG A 75 4.47 -17.81 5.74
CA ARG A 75 4.08 -17.64 7.14
C ARG A 75 4.53 -16.30 7.72
N GLY A 76 5.77 -15.89 7.46
CA GLY A 76 6.31 -14.62 7.95
C GLY A 76 5.56 -13.43 7.36
N VAL A 77 5.28 -13.47 6.06
CA VAL A 77 4.47 -12.43 5.39
C VAL A 77 3.05 -12.39 5.95
N HIS A 78 2.42 -13.55 6.16
CA HIS A 78 1.07 -13.62 6.71
C HIS A 78 1.00 -13.07 8.14
N THR A 79 1.93 -13.45 9.02
CA THR A 79 2.02 -12.89 10.38
C THR A 79 2.22 -11.39 10.34
N HIS A 80 3.13 -10.88 9.51
CA HIS A 80 3.35 -9.44 9.37
C HIS A 80 2.10 -8.69 8.89
N LEU A 81 1.31 -9.28 7.99
CA LEU A 81 0.05 -8.66 7.55
C LEU A 81 -1.01 -8.66 8.65
N LEU A 82 -1.07 -9.72 9.47
CA LEU A 82 -1.95 -9.76 10.64
C LEU A 82 -1.55 -8.73 11.69
N ASP A 83 -0.26 -8.54 11.93
CA ASP A 83 0.25 -7.53 12.88
C ASP A 83 -0.09 -6.10 12.44
N LEU A 84 -0.30 -5.88 11.15
CA LEU A 84 -0.75 -4.62 10.55
C LEU A 84 -2.30 -4.49 10.48
N ASP A 85 -3.04 -5.39 11.10
CA ASP A 85 -4.52 -5.46 11.05
C ASP A 85 -5.06 -5.60 9.61
N ILE A 86 -4.33 -6.33 8.75
CA ILE A 86 -4.74 -6.67 7.38
C ILE A 86 -5.11 -8.15 7.36
N PRO A 87 -6.39 -8.51 7.64
CA PRO A 87 -6.82 -9.90 7.73
C PRO A 87 -6.94 -10.52 6.33
N LEU A 88 -5.83 -11.05 5.83
CA LEU A 88 -5.80 -11.88 4.64
C LEU A 88 -5.66 -13.35 5.00
N SER A 89 -6.40 -14.19 4.28
CA SER A 89 -6.22 -15.64 4.42
C SER A 89 -4.82 -16.05 3.97
N PHE A 90 -4.29 -17.10 4.59
CA PHE A 90 -3.01 -17.69 4.20
C PHE A 90 -2.97 -18.10 2.72
N LEU A 91 -4.10 -18.57 2.17
CA LEU A 91 -4.22 -18.89 0.75
C LEU A 91 -4.06 -17.64 -0.13
N SER A 92 -4.74 -16.55 0.22
CA SER A 92 -4.64 -15.28 -0.50
C SER A 92 -3.21 -14.72 -0.46
N VAL A 93 -2.50 -14.84 0.66
CA VAL A 93 -1.08 -14.44 0.75
C VAL A 93 -0.22 -15.27 -0.21
N ARG A 94 -0.44 -16.59 -0.25
CA ARG A 94 0.26 -17.47 -1.19
C ARG A 94 -0.02 -17.11 -2.65
N GLU A 95 -1.26 -16.77 -2.98
CA GLU A 95 -1.64 -16.35 -4.34
C GLU A 95 -0.99 -15.03 -4.74
N VAL A 96 -0.94 -14.06 -3.82
CA VAL A 96 -0.26 -12.77 -4.04
C VAL A 96 1.23 -12.99 -4.27
N LEU A 97 1.90 -13.78 -3.42
CA LEU A 97 3.32 -14.11 -3.58
C LEU A 97 3.58 -14.85 -4.89
N LYS A 98 2.74 -15.82 -5.24
CA LYS A 98 2.84 -16.55 -6.52
C LYS A 98 2.74 -15.58 -7.69
N ARG A 99 1.79 -14.65 -7.66
CA ARG A 99 1.63 -13.66 -8.73
C ARG A 99 2.82 -12.71 -8.82
N LEU A 100 3.28 -12.15 -7.70
CA LEU A 100 4.47 -11.28 -7.69
C LEU A 100 5.72 -12.01 -8.21
N CYS A 101 5.83 -13.31 -7.95
CA CYS A 101 6.92 -14.14 -8.45
C CYS A 101 6.81 -14.38 -9.96
N SER A 102 5.60 -14.68 -10.47
CA SER A 102 5.35 -14.85 -11.91
C SER A 102 5.64 -13.58 -12.71
N GLU A 103 5.44 -12.41 -12.10
CA GLU A 103 5.63 -11.11 -12.74
C GLU A 103 7.08 -10.62 -12.57
N GLY A 104 7.93 -11.35 -11.85
CA GLY A 104 9.36 -11.04 -11.70
C GLY A 104 9.71 -9.99 -10.64
N VAL A 105 8.75 -9.58 -9.81
CA VAL A 105 8.99 -8.60 -8.73
C VAL A 105 9.74 -9.24 -7.55
N ILE A 106 9.41 -10.50 -7.25
CA ILE A 106 10.01 -11.27 -6.16
C ILE A 106 10.58 -12.59 -6.67
N THR A 107 11.49 -13.17 -5.91
CA THR A 107 12.11 -14.46 -6.20
C THR A 107 11.83 -15.44 -5.07
N LEU A 108 11.39 -16.64 -5.42
CA LEU A 108 11.29 -17.77 -4.50
C LEU A 108 12.63 -18.50 -4.44
N HIS A 109 13.17 -18.65 -3.24
CA HIS A 109 14.41 -19.38 -2.97
C HIS A 109 14.16 -20.86 -2.66
N PRO A 110 15.19 -21.74 -2.78
CA PRO A 110 15.08 -23.16 -2.43
C PRO A 110 14.67 -23.43 -0.98
N ASP A 111 15.00 -22.52 -0.06
CA ASP A 111 14.62 -22.55 1.36
C ASP A 111 13.14 -22.15 1.60
N LYS A 112 12.36 -21.95 0.53
CA LYS A 112 10.96 -21.49 0.54
C LYS A 112 10.77 -20.06 1.07
N SER A 113 11.85 -19.30 1.17
CA SER A 113 11.77 -17.88 1.45
C SER A 113 11.59 -17.08 0.16
N TYR A 114 11.04 -15.88 0.31
CA TYR A 114 10.89 -14.90 -0.75
C TYR A 114 11.82 -13.72 -0.48
N SER A 115 12.39 -13.17 -1.54
CA SER A 115 13.08 -11.88 -1.52
C SER A 115 12.62 -11.03 -2.70
N LEU A 116 12.87 -9.73 -2.64
CA LEU A 116 12.74 -8.88 -3.83
C LEU A 116 13.75 -9.30 -4.89
N HIS A 117 13.32 -9.23 -6.16
CA HIS A 117 14.21 -9.49 -7.28
C HIS A 117 15.26 -8.36 -7.38
N PRO A 118 16.53 -8.64 -7.75
CA PRO A 118 17.56 -7.60 -7.85
C PRO A 118 17.18 -6.41 -8.75
N GLN A 119 16.45 -6.67 -9.85
CA GLN A 119 15.91 -5.62 -10.72
C GLN A 119 14.86 -4.74 -10.01
N ALA A 120 14.02 -5.33 -9.16
CA ALA A 120 13.03 -4.60 -8.38
C ALA A 120 13.71 -3.69 -7.34
N ILE A 121 14.74 -4.22 -6.68
CA ILE A 121 15.59 -3.46 -5.74
C ILE A 121 16.26 -2.28 -6.46
N ALA A 122 16.84 -2.50 -7.65
CA ALA A 122 17.45 -1.42 -8.43
C ALA A 122 16.45 -0.29 -8.75
N ILE A 123 15.20 -0.60 -9.07
CA ILE A 123 14.15 0.40 -9.33
C ILE A 123 13.76 1.15 -8.05
N LEU A 124 13.72 0.47 -6.90
CA LEU A 124 13.43 1.10 -5.60
C LEU A 124 14.55 2.07 -5.15
N HIS A 125 15.82 1.76 -5.45
CA HIS A 125 16.96 2.62 -5.13
C HIS A 125 17.32 3.62 -6.22
N SER A 126 16.74 3.49 -7.42
CA SER A 126 16.92 4.48 -8.48
C SER A 126 16.24 5.77 -8.05
N GLU A 127 17.03 6.73 -7.55
CA GLU A 127 16.57 8.10 -7.36
C GLU A 127 16.10 8.64 -8.72
N PRO A 128 14.87 9.16 -8.87
CA PRO A 128 14.44 9.81 -10.10
C PRO A 128 15.13 11.18 -10.34
N GLY A 129 16.42 11.31 -10.01
CA GLY A 129 17.14 12.59 -9.97
C GLY A 129 18.64 12.54 -10.24
N SER A 130 19.19 11.46 -10.80
CA SER A 130 20.59 11.42 -11.24
C SER A 130 20.70 11.29 -12.77
N ASP A 131 20.09 12.23 -13.49
CA ASP A 131 20.39 12.52 -14.90
C ASP A 131 20.58 14.05 -15.04
N ALA A 132 21.67 14.59 -14.46
CA ALA A 132 22.09 15.97 -14.70
C ALA A 132 23.52 16.24 -14.18
N SER A 133 24.55 15.65 -14.79
CA SER A 133 25.88 16.26 -14.97
C SER A 133 26.89 15.20 -15.37
N LEU A 134 27.06 14.99 -16.67
CA LEU A 134 28.33 14.60 -17.29
C LEU A 134 28.25 15.04 -18.75
N LYS A 135 28.20 16.36 -18.94
CA LYS A 135 28.52 17.00 -20.23
C LYS A 135 29.00 18.43 -20.00
N ALA A 136 30.28 18.57 -19.67
CA ALA A 136 31.11 19.74 -19.93
C ALA A 136 32.57 19.30 -19.90
#